data_AF-A0A1I2TYB4-F1
#
_entry.id   AF-A0A1I2TYB4-F1
#
_cell.length_a   1.000
_cell.length_b   1.000
_cell.length_c   1.000
_cell.angle_alpha   90.00
_cell.angle_beta   90.00
_cell.angle_gamma   90.00
#
_symmetry.space_group_name_H-M   'P 1'
#
loop_
_entity.id
_entity.type
_entity.pdbx_description
1 polymer ?
#
loop_
_entity_poly.entity_id
_entity_poly.type
_entity_poly.pdbx_seq_one_letter_code
_entity_poly.pdbx_strand_id
1 'polypeptide(L)'
;MIIQYDLRKKEEYREVENLVRESFWNVYRPGCSEHYVIHVLRDDPAFIKELDFVMEKDGKLIGQNIFMKTIIEADDGRTIDVLTMGPIGITPELKRQGYGKAILDYSLEKAAEMGFAAVLFEGNIGFLWTQRLWLCKQVRNQIP
;
A
#
# COMPACT_ATOMS: atom_id res chain seq x y z
N MET A 1 12.54 14.16 -3.09
CA MET A 1 11.33 13.35 -2.86
C MET A 1 11.43 12.83 -1.45
N ILE A 2 10.66 13.41 -0.54
CA ILE A 2 10.68 12.98 0.86
C ILE A 2 9.62 11.87 0.96
N ILE A 3 10.04 10.67 1.36
CA ILE A 3 9.15 9.53 1.60
C ILE A 3 8.99 9.39 3.11
N GLN A 4 8.31 10.34 3.76
CA GLN A 4 7.87 10.13 5.14
C GLN A 4 6.83 11.17 5.56
N TYR A 5 5.63 10.71 5.92
CA TYR A 5 4.83 11.33 6.98
C TYR A 5 4.45 10.24 7.97
N ASP A 6 4.57 10.58 9.25
CA ASP A 6 3.81 9.94 10.33
C ASP A 6 2.48 10.70 10.37
N LEU A 7 1.43 10.13 9.77
CA LEU A 7 0.10 10.74 9.66
C LEU A 7 -0.56 10.81 11.05
N ARG A 8 -0.21 11.85 11.80
CA ARG A 8 -0.67 12.08 13.18
C ARG A 8 -1.92 12.95 13.26
N LYS A 9 -2.33 13.58 12.16
CA LYS A 9 -3.41 14.58 12.13
C LYS A 9 -4.56 14.15 11.22
N LYS A 10 -5.79 14.26 11.72
CA LYS A 10 -7.02 13.88 10.99
C LYS A 10 -7.21 14.69 9.71
N GLU A 11 -6.66 15.90 9.66
CA GLU A 11 -6.73 16.78 8.49
C GLU A 11 -5.96 16.19 7.30
N GLU A 12 -4.85 15.50 7.55
CA GLU A 12 -4.02 14.86 6.52
C GLU A 12 -4.69 13.60 5.95
N TYR A 13 -5.50 12.89 6.76
CA TYR A 13 -6.26 11.74 6.29
C TYR A 13 -7.22 12.09 5.16
N ARG A 14 -7.89 13.25 5.25
CA ARG A 14 -8.81 13.70 4.20
C ARG A 14 -8.09 14.00 2.89
N GLU A 15 -6.88 14.56 2.96
CA GLU A 15 -6.08 14.82 1.75
C GLU A 15 -5.61 13.52 1.10
N VAL A 16 -5.18 12.54 1.91
CA VAL A 16 -4.83 11.20 1.42
C VAL A 16 -6.05 10.48 0.83
N GLU A 17 -7.21 10.52 1.49
CA GLU A 17 -8.45 9.95 0.98
C GLU A 17 -8.84 10.57 -0.37
N ASN A 18 -8.71 11.89 -0.52
CA ASN A 18 -8.93 12.58 -1.79
C ASN A 18 -7.94 12.13 -2.88
N LEU A 19 -6.66 12.00 -2.53
CA LEU A 19 -5.64 11.47 -3.45
C LEU A 19 -5.99 10.05 -3.90
N VAL A 20 -6.41 9.18 -2.99
CA VAL A 20 -6.85 7.83 -3.34
C VAL A 20 -8.09 7.89 -4.22
N ARG A 21 -9.07 8.75 -3.90
CA ARG A 21 -10.28 8.92 -4.72
C ARG A 21 -9.92 9.26 -6.16
N GLU A 22 -9.08 10.26 -6.37
CA GLU A 22 -8.65 10.67 -7.72
C GLU A 22 -7.79 9.60 -8.42
N SER A 23 -6.95 8.89 -7.66
CA SER A 23 -6.10 7.83 -8.21
C SER A 23 -6.91 6.66 -8.79
N PHE A 24 -8.09 6.37 -8.22
CA PHE A 24 -8.94 5.23 -8.58
C PHE A 24 -10.25 5.63 -9.30
N TRP A 25 -10.54 6.91 -9.46
CA TRP A 25 -11.78 7.39 -10.06
C TRP A 25 -11.98 6.85 -11.48
N ASN A 26 -13.09 6.13 -11.70
CA ASN A 26 -13.43 5.50 -12.97
C ASN A 26 -12.39 4.51 -13.51
N VAL A 27 -11.50 3.98 -12.67
CA VAL A 27 -10.47 3.02 -13.09
C VAL A 27 -11.03 1.60 -13.21
N TYR A 28 -11.74 1.13 -12.18
CA TYR A 28 -12.30 -0.22 -12.13
C TYR A 28 -13.83 -0.25 -12.23
N ARG A 29 -14.49 0.84 -11.85
CA ARG A 29 -15.95 1.01 -11.83
C ARG A 29 -16.29 2.50 -11.92
N PRO A 30 -17.50 2.90 -12.31
CA PRO A 30 -17.96 4.27 -12.15
C PRO A 30 -17.77 4.75 -10.70
N GLY A 31 -17.12 5.90 -10.52
CA GLY A 31 -16.63 6.37 -9.23
C GLY A 31 -15.45 5.54 -8.72
N CYS A 32 -15.36 5.36 -7.41
CA CYS A 32 -14.43 4.43 -6.76
C CYS A 32 -14.89 4.22 -5.30
N SER A 33 -14.30 3.29 -4.57
CA SER A 33 -14.53 3.13 -3.12
C SER A 33 -13.25 3.04 -2.31
N GLU A 34 -12.10 3.08 -2.97
CA GLU A 34 -10.78 2.87 -2.38
C GLU A 34 -10.45 3.94 -1.32
N HIS A 35 -10.94 5.17 -1.52
CA HIS A 35 -10.87 6.25 -0.52
C HIS A 35 -11.69 5.95 0.74
N TYR A 36 -12.82 5.28 0.60
CA TYR A 36 -13.62 4.84 1.75
C TYR A 36 -13.00 3.60 2.42
N VAL A 37 -12.41 2.71 1.63
CA VAL A 37 -11.69 1.54 2.17
C VAL A 37 -10.55 1.98 3.08
N ILE A 38 -9.68 2.91 2.65
CA ILE A 38 -8.62 3.41 3.52
C ILE A 38 -9.15 4.11 4.78
N HIS A 39 -10.25 4.85 4.65
CA HIS A 39 -10.90 5.49 5.80
C HIS A 39 -11.30 4.46 6.86
N VAL A 40 -11.95 3.37 6.45
CA VAL A 40 -12.36 2.29 7.36
C VAL A 40 -11.17 1.51 7.90
N LEU A 41 -10.18 1.18 7.05
CA LEU A 41 -9.04 0.36 7.44
C LEU A 41 -8.16 1.03 8.50
N ARG A 42 -8.07 2.36 8.54
CA ARG A 42 -7.27 3.08 9.55
C ARG A 42 -7.74 2.87 10.99
N ASP A 43 -9.01 2.55 11.19
CA ASP A 43 -9.59 2.27 12.50
C ASP A 43 -9.55 0.77 12.86
N ASP A 44 -9.11 -0.09 11.94
CA ASP A 44 -9.02 -1.53 12.15
C ASP A 44 -7.75 -1.89 12.96
N PRO A 45 -7.83 -2.81 13.95
CA PRO A 45 -6.69 -3.20 14.77
C PRO A 45 -5.56 -3.89 14.00
N ALA A 46 -5.83 -4.43 12.80
CA ALA A 46 -4.80 -4.99 11.92
C ALA A 46 -4.04 -3.91 11.14
N PHE A 47 -4.43 -2.63 11.19
CA PHE A 47 -3.75 -1.55 10.50
C PHE A 47 -2.35 -1.29 11.07
N ILE A 48 -1.34 -1.27 10.21
CA ILE A 48 0.05 -1.05 10.63
C ILE A 48 0.43 0.39 10.35
N LYS A 49 0.35 1.22 11.40
CA LYS A 49 0.64 2.67 11.33
C LYS A 49 2.07 2.97 10.87
N GLU A 50 3.01 2.10 11.24
CA GLU A 50 4.41 2.19 10.86
C GLU A 50 4.65 1.96 9.36
N LEU A 51 3.66 1.41 8.65
CA LEU A 51 3.66 1.17 7.21
C LEU A 51 2.58 2.00 6.48
N ASP A 52 2.04 3.06 7.09
CA ASP A 52 1.17 4.04 6.43
C ASP A 52 2.04 5.12 5.76
N PHE A 53 2.34 4.93 4.47
CA PHE A 53 3.26 5.80 3.75
C PHE A 53 2.56 6.71 2.77
N VAL A 54 3.01 7.96 2.74
CA VAL A 54 2.66 8.93 1.70
C VAL A 54 3.92 9.42 1.00
N MET A 55 3.74 9.90 -0.23
CA MET A 55 4.80 10.50 -1.03
C MET A 55 4.47 11.96 -1.30
N GLU A 56 5.43 12.84 -1.03
CA GLU A 56 5.31 14.27 -1.26
C GLU A 56 6.32 14.76 -2.31
N LYS A 57 5.87 15.68 -3.15
CA LYS A 57 6.70 16.43 -4.08
C LYS A 57 6.25 17.89 -4.11
N ASP A 58 7.18 18.81 -3.89
CA ASP A 58 6.96 20.25 -3.93
C ASP A 58 5.80 20.72 -3.02
N GLY A 59 5.70 20.16 -1.79
CA GLY A 59 4.62 20.50 -0.85
C GLY A 59 3.27 19.87 -1.17
N LYS A 60 3.20 18.93 -2.12
CA LYS A 60 1.95 18.27 -2.54
C LYS A 60 2.04 16.76 -2.38
N LEU A 61 0.97 16.17 -1.85
CA LEU A 61 0.80 14.72 -1.84
C LEU A 61 0.64 14.20 -3.27
N ILE A 62 1.47 13.22 -3.64
CA ILE A 62 1.49 12.62 -4.96
C ILE A 62 1.28 11.10 -4.95
N GLY A 63 1.38 10.47 -3.78
CA GLY A 63 1.18 9.03 -3.67
C GLY A 63 0.91 8.57 -2.24
N GLN A 64 0.37 7.36 -2.12
CA GLN A 64 0.13 6.71 -0.83
C GLN A 64 0.14 5.18 -0.93
N ASN A 65 0.48 4.51 0.17
CA ASN A 65 0.44 3.06 0.30
C ASN A 65 0.22 2.66 1.77
N ILE A 66 -0.66 1.68 2.02
CA ILE A 66 -0.96 1.18 3.38
C ILE A 66 -0.80 -0.34 3.47
N PHE A 67 -0.63 -0.84 4.69
CA PHE A 67 -0.51 -2.26 5.00
C PHE A 67 -1.38 -2.65 6.19
N MET A 68 -1.96 -3.84 6.09
CA MET A 68 -2.72 -4.53 7.11
C MET A 68 -1.97 -5.80 7.53
N LYS A 69 -2.01 -6.17 8.81
CA LYS A 69 -1.57 -7.47 9.28
C LYS A 69 -2.56 -8.55 8.82
N THR A 70 -2.04 -9.69 8.37
CA THR A 70 -2.83 -10.85 7.94
C THR A 70 -2.11 -12.13 8.35
N ILE A 71 -2.83 -13.24 8.35
CA ILE A 71 -2.28 -14.56 8.57
C ILE A 71 -2.58 -15.47 7.39
N ILE A 72 -1.66 -16.39 7.11
CA ILE A 72 -1.89 -17.56 6.27
C ILE A 72 -1.97 -18.77 7.20
N GLU A 73 -3.07 -19.51 7.13
CA GLU A 73 -3.20 -20.82 7.74
C GLU A 73 -2.73 -21.87 6.73
N ALA A 74 -1.62 -22.51 7.02
CA ALA A 74 -1.02 -23.53 6.14
C ALA A 74 -1.61 -24.91 6.42
N ASP A 75 -1.61 -25.78 5.40
CA ASP A 75 -2.14 -27.15 5.48
C ASP A 75 -1.43 -28.02 6.54
N ASP A 76 -0.21 -27.66 6.92
CA ASP A 76 0.57 -28.32 7.98
C ASP A 76 0.26 -27.79 9.40
N GLY A 77 -0.74 -26.92 9.54
CA GLY A 77 -1.19 -26.34 10.80
C GLY A 77 -0.39 -25.14 11.27
N ARG A 78 0.59 -24.63 10.50
CA ARG A 78 1.29 -23.38 10.82
C ARG A 78 0.40 -22.16 10.55
N THR A 79 0.56 -21.14 11.39
CA THR A 79 0.07 -19.78 11.13
C THR A 79 1.25 -18.89 10.77
N ILE A 80 1.21 -18.27 9.59
CA ILE A 80 2.29 -17.43 9.08
C ILE A 80 1.80 -15.98 9.06
N ASP A 81 2.44 -15.13 9.86
CA ASP A 81 2.20 -13.68 9.82
C ASP A 81 2.70 -13.10 8.49
N VAL A 82 1.77 -12.49 7.76
CA VAL A 82 2.03 -11.79 6.49
C VAL A 82 1.38 -10.42 6.51
N LEU A 83 1.63 -9.65 5.46
CA LEU A 83 0.95 -8.37 5.25
C LEU A 83 -0.01 -8.47 4.09
N THR A 84 -1.09 -7.71 4.15
CA THR A 84 -1.91 -7.36 2.98
C THR A 84 -1.66 -5.89 2.66
N MET A 85 -1.34 -5.58 1.41
CA MET A 85 -1.07 -4.21 0.97
C MET A 85 -2.22 -3.68 0.13
N GLY A 86 -2.61 -2.43 0.40
CA GLY A 86 -3.49 -1.67 -0.47
C GLY A 86 -4.59 -0.89 0.26
N PRO A 87 -5.11 0.19 -0.35
CA PRO A 87 -4.84 0.59 -1.74
C PRO A 87 -3.47 1.28 -1.91
N ILE A 88 -2.84 1.13 -3.08
CA ILE A 88 -1.67 1.93 -3.50
C ILE A 88 -2.10 2.91 -4.59
N GLY A 89 -1.93 4.21 -4.35
CA GLY A 89 -2.41 5.27 -5.24
C GLY A 89 -1.32 6.26 -5.60
N ILE A 90 -1.27 6.68 -6.87
CA ILE A 90 -0.47 7.81 -7.35
C ILE A 90 -1.40 8.74 -8.10
N THR A 91 -1.24 10.05 -7.89
CA THR A 91 -2.05 11.08 -8.56
C THR A 91 -2.05 10.86 -10.08
N PRO A 92 -3.19 11.02 -10.77
CA PRO A 92 -3.33 10.71 -12.19
C PRO A 92 -2.26 11.35 -13.08
N GLU A 93 -1.86 12.58 -12.78
CA GLU A 93 -0.89 13.40 -13.55
C GLU A 93 0.53 12.81 -13.51
N LEU A 94 0.84 12.00 -12.50
CA LEU A 94 2.17 11.44 -12.27
C LEU A 94 2.22 9.92 -12.47
N LYS A 95 1.15 9.32 -12.99
CA LYS A 95 1.14 7.89 -13.37
C LYS A 95 2.18 7.60 -14.45
N ARG A 96 2.72 6.37 -14.43
CA ARG A 96 3.74 5.85 -15.37
C ARG A 96 5.09 6.58 -15.36
N GLN A 97 5.38 7.36 -14.31
CA GLN A 97 6.68 8.03 -14.12
C GLN A 97 7.58 7.36 -13.07
N GLY A 98 7.23 6.14 -12.62
CA GLY A 98 8.03 5.38 -11.65
C GLY A 98 7.71 5.61 -10.18
N TYR A 99 6.90 6.62 -9.82
CA TYR A 99 6.55 6.91 -8.42
C TYR A 99 5.85 5.75 -7.70
N GLY A 100 4.96 5.03 -8.40
CA GLY A 100 4.30 3.85 -7.83
C GLY A 100 5.27 2.73 -7.48
N LYS A 101 6.36 2.57 -8.26
CA LYS A 101 7.44 1.63 -7.93
C LYS A 101 8.25 2.14 -6.74
N ALA A 102 8.59 3.42 -6.71
CA ALA A 102 9.42 3.99 -5.66
C ALA A 102 8.78 3.87 -4.26
N ILE A 103 7.48 4.20 -4.13
CA ILE A 103 6.79 4.04 -2.85
C ILE A 103 6.66 2.57 -2.45
N LEU A 104 6.41 1.69 -3.43
CA LEU A 104 6.31 0.25 -3.20
C LEU A 104 7.64 -0.34 -2.72
N ASP A 105 8.75 -0.08 -3.42
CA ASP A 105 10.06 -0.59 -3.04
C ASP A 105 10.43 -0.16 -1.61
N TYR A 106 10.24 1.12 -1.30
CA TYR A 106 10.46 1.67 0.04
C TYR A 106 9.59 0.98 1.08
N SER A 107 8.30 0.80 0.79
CA SER A 107 7.37 0.16 1.72
C SER A 107 7.75 -1.29 2.01
N LEU A 108 8.17 -2.03 0.98
CA LEU A 108 8.60 -3.43 1.12
C LEU A 108 9.91 -3.54 1.89
N GLU A 109 10.85 -2.61 1.71
CA GLU A 109 12.06 -2.53 2.52
C GLU A 109 11.72 -2.32 4.00
N LYS A 110 10.78 -1.43 4.33
CA LYS A 110 10.33 -1.23 5.71
C LYS A 110 9.58 -2.41 6.30
N ALA A 111 8.71 -3.06 5.52
CA ALA A 111 8.11 -4.33 5.93
C ALA A 111 9.18 -5.41 6.19
N ALA A 112 10.22 -5.45 5.35
CA ALA A 112 11.36 -6.34 5.52
C ALA A 112 12.17 -5.99 6.76
N GLU A 113 12.34 -4.73 7.15
CA GLU A 113 13.04 -4.37 8.39
C GLU A 113 12.24 -4.82 9.63
N MET A 114 10.90 -4.73 9.56
CA MET A 114 10.01 -5.00 10.69
C MET A 114 9.81 -6.48 11.06
N GLY A 115 10.17 -7.43 10.19
CA GLY A 115 10.01 -8.85 10.50
C GLY A 115 9.24 -9.66 9.46
N PHE A 116 8.49 -9.00 8.57
CA PHE A 116 7.51 -9.68 7.73
C PHE A 116 8.18 -10.44 6.58
N ALA A 117 7.72 -11.67 6.38
CA ALA A 117 8.28 -12.57 5.37
C ALA A 117 7.64 -12.38 3.98
N ALA A 118 6.36 -12.01 3.93
CA ALA A 118 5.59 -11.88 2.69
C ALA A 118 4.56 -10.75 2.75
N VAL A 119 4.21 -10.21 1.58
CA VAL A 119 3.11 -9.28 1.36
C VAL A 119 2.21 -9.84 0.27
N LEU A 120 0.91 -9.88 0.55
CA LEU A 120 -0.18 -10.20 -0.36
C LEU A 120 -0.79 -8.90 -0.89
N PHE A 121 -1.12 -8.85 -2.18
CA PHE A 121 -1.90 -7.76 -2.73
C PHE A 121 -2.59 -8.16 -4.02
N GLU A 122 -3.65 -7.44 -4.31
CA GLU A 122 -4.39 -7.51 -5.57
C GLU A 122 -4.29 -6.17 -6.29
N GLY A 123 -4.22 -6.19 -7.62
CA GLY A 123 -4.07 -4.95 -8.37
C GLY A 123 -4.06 -5.12 -9.87
N ASN A 124 -3.91 -4.00 -10.57
CA ASN A 124 -3.87 -3.97 -12.03
C ASN A 124 -2.69 -4.80 -12.55
N ILE A 125 -3.02 -5.76 -13.40
CA ILE A 125 -2.06 -6.69 -13.99
C ILE A 125 -0.86 -5.97 -14.65
N GLY A 126 -1.08 -4.86 -15.37
CA GLY A 126 -0.02 -4.10 -16.02
C GLY A 126 0.96 -3.43 -15.05
N PHE A 127 0.48 -3.03 -13.87
CA PHE A 127 1.35 -2.55 -12.80
C PHE A 127 2.15 -3.72 -12.19
N LEU A 128 1.49 -4.85 -11.89
CA LEU A 128 2.09 -6.02 -11.26
C LEU A 128 3.17 -6.70 -12.12
N TRP A 129 2.90 -6.94 -13.41
CA TRP A 129 3.86 -7.57 -14.33
C TRP A 129 5.13 -6.74 -14.50
N THR A 130 5.01 -5.42 -14.56
CA THR A 130 6.16 -4.51 -14.68
C THR A 130 7.08 -4.59 -13.48
N GLN A 131 6.52 -4.91 -12.30
CA GLN A 131 7.27 -5.02 -11.05
C GLN A 131 7.71 -6.46 -10.72
N ARG A 132 7.50 -7.41 -11.65
CA ARG A 132 7.71 -8.86 -11.45
C ARG A 132 7.03 -9.38 -10.18
N LEU A 133 5.83 -8.87 -9.93
CA LEU A 133 5.00 -9.23 -8.78
C LEU A 133 4.01 -10.33 -9.15
N TRP A 134 3.91 -11.35 -8.30
CA TRP A 134 2.78 -12.28 -8.25
C TRP A 134 1.78 -11.78 -7.20
N LEU A 135 0.57 -12.37 -7.11
CA LEU A 135 -0.41 -12.05 -6.05
C LEU A 135 0.20 -12.05 -4.63
N CYS A 136 1.28 -12.81 -4.45
CA CYS A 136 2.13 -12.80 -3.27
C CYS A 136 3.55 -12.37 -3.67
N LYS A 137 4.14 -11.45 -2.90
CA LYS A 137 5.57 -11.11 -2.98
C LYS A 137 6.28 -11.53 -1.70
N GLN A 138 7.29 -12.36 -1.86
CA GLN A 138 8.24 -12.64 -0.80
C GLN A 138 9.08 -11.37 -0.52
N VAL A 139 9.10 -10.94 0.74
CA VAL A 139 9.80 -9.74 1.20
C VAL A 139 11.16 -10.10 1.79
N ARG A 140 11.29 -11.31 2.35
CA ARG A 140 12.55 -11.88 2.84
C ARG A 140 12.72 -13.31 2.33
N ASN A 141 13.96 -13.74 2.08
CA ASN A 141 14.33 -15.10 1.65
C ASN A 141 14.09 -16.22 2.72
N GLN A 142 13.22 -16.02 3.70
CA GLN A 142 12.97 -16.95 4.81
C GLN A 142 11.48 -17.34 4.92
N ILE A 143 10.86 -17.69 3.80
CA ILE A 143 9.62 -18.47 3.86
C ILE A 143 10.08 -19.94 3.83
N PRO A 144 9.90 -20.73 4.90
CA PRO A 144 10.26 -22.14 4.92
C PRO A 144 9.40 -22.97 3.98
#